data_AF-R5J0G6-F1
#
_entry.id   AF-R5J0G6-F1
#
_cell.length_a   1.000
_cell.length_b   1.000
_cell.length_c   1.000
_cell.angle_alpha   90.00
_cell.angle_beta   90.00
_cell.angle_gamma   90.00
#
_symmetry.space_group_name_H-M   'P 1'
#
loop_
_entity.id
_entity.type
_entity.pdbx_description
1 polymer ?
#
loop_
_entity_poly.entity_id
_entity_poly.type
_entity_poly.pdbx_seq_one_letter_code
_entity_poly.pdbx_strand_id
1 'polypeptide(L)'
;MLIRPVTKEERLQSAQLLTIESGDLTISAADDAIHCDYTLQIGAEGTDWPAISITDCDEGLEAAALHVASGDIRIRASDDCLNAANSDLSGFDFSMDISGGTISAYTTDGAGFDSNGSMTITGGTPPEKPDGGTPPERLDNASEPPEPGNL
;
A
#
# COMPACT_ATOMS: atom_id res chain seq x y z
N MET A 1 1.74 -11.71 -22.11
CA MET A 1 3.19 -11.80 -21.88
C MET A 1 3.38 -12.36 -20.49
N LEU A 2 4.05 -13.51 -20.35
CA LEU A 2 4.32 -14.13 -19.05
C LEU A 2 5.62 -13.51 -18.52
N ILE A 3 5.55 -12.75 -17.43
CA ILE A 3 6.73 -12.17 -16.77
C ILE A 3 7.20 -13.15 -15.69
N ARG A 4 8.49 -13.51 -15.71
CA ARG A 4 9.18 -14.30 -14.68
C ARG A 4 9.89 -13.31 -13.73
N PRO A 5 10.03 -13.60 -12.42
CA PRO A 5 10.60 -12.66 -11.48
C PRO A 5 12.07 -12.39 -11.79
N VAL A 6 12.41 -11.12 -11.98
CA VAL A 6 13.78 -10.64 -12.16
C VAL A 6 14.18 -9.98 -10.85
N THR A 7 15.30 -10.41 -10.27
CA THR A 7 15.95 -9.66 -9.21
C THR A 7 16.85 -8.61 -9.84
N LYS A 8 16.62 -7.34 -9.46
CA LYS A 8 17.48 -6.14 -9.55
C LYS A 8 17.08 -5.11 -10.63
N GLU A 9 16.51 -4.00 -10.16
CA GLU A 9 16.27 -2.71 -10.85
C GLU A 9 15.34 -2.76 -12.09
N GLU A 10 14.05 -3.05 -11.89
CA GLU A 10 13.02 -2.91 -12.91
C GLU A 10 11.94 -1.93 -12.44
N ARG A 11 12.11 -0.63 -12.73
CA ARG A 11 11.00 0.34 -12.62
C ARG A 11 10.02 0.15 -13.78
N LEU A 12 8.73 0.32 -13.52
CA LEU A 12 7.69 0.37 -14.57
C LEU A 12 7.35 1.84 -14.86
N GLN A 13 7.49 2.28 -16.12
CA GLN A 13 7.26 3.67 -16.50
C GLN A 13 6.42 3.82 -17.78
N SER A 14 5.52 4.80 -17.78
CA SER A 14 4.77 5.25 -18.96
C SER A 14 4.52 6.76 -18.86
N ALA A 15 4.45 7.46 -19.98
CA ALA A 15 4.09 8.89 -19.94
C ALA A 15 2.59 9.06 -19.68
N GLN A 16 1.73 8.47 -20.52
CA GLN A 16 0.30 8.84 -20.54
C GLN A 16 -0.60 7.97 -19.65
N LEU A 17 -0.44 6.65 -19.72
CA LEU A 17 -1.28 5.70 -19.02
C LEU A 17 -0.45 4.44 -18.74
N LEU A 18 -0.50 3.98 -17.51
CA LEU A 18 -0.03 2.66 -17.10
C LEU A 18 -1.16 1.95 -16.35
N THR A 19 -1.53 0.77 -16.81
CA THR A 19 -2.56 -0.06 -16.18
C THR A 19 -1.95 -1.40 -15.76
N ILE A 20 -2.13 -1.77 -14.49
CA ILE A 20 -1.72 -3.06 -13.94
C ILE A 20 -2.97 -3.75 -13.38
N GLU A 21 -3.66 -4.50 -14.23
CA GLU A 21 -4.91 -5.19 -13.83
C GLU A 21 -4.67 -6.54 -13.13
N SER A 22 -3.50 -7.16 -13.38
CA SER A 22 -3.19 -8.49 -12.85
C SER A 22 -1.68 -8.77 -12.82
N GLY A 23 -1.30 -9.85 -12.14
CA GLY A 23 0.08 -10.30 -12.01
C GLY A 23 0.55 -10.37 -10.56
N ASP A 24 1.73 -10.95 -10.39
CA ASP A 24 2.50 -10.98 -9.14
C ASP A 24 3.84 -10.29 -9.43
N LEU A 25 3.99 -9.08 -8.89
CA LEU A 25 5.13 -8.20 -9.13
C LEU A 25 5.94 -8.05 -7.86
N THR A 26 7.25 -8.32 -7.93
CA THR A 26 8.20 -7.99 -6.88
C THR A 26 9.22 -7.00 -7.44
N ILE A 27 9.29 -5.81 -6.86
CA ILE A 27 10.06 -4.68 -7.41
C ILE A 27 11.01 -4.15 -6.34
N SER A 28 12.22 -3.79 -6.75
CA SER A 28 13.18 -3.01 -5.99
C SER A 28 13.81 -2.02 -6.97
N ALA A 29 13.71 -0.73 -6.65
CA ALA A 29 14.20 0.38 -7.43
C ALA A 29 15.03 1.31 -6.54
N ALA A 30 15.94 2.08 -7.14
CA ALA A 30 16.72 3.12 -6.45
C ALA A 30 16.05 4.50 -6.52
N ASP A 31 14.89 4.56 -7.16
CA ASP A 31 14.06 5.72 -7.49
C ASP A 31 12.61 5.22 -7.35
N ASP A 32 11.65 5.80 -8.04
CA ASP A 32 10.27 5.29 -8.02
C ASP A 32 10.14 3.86 -8.57
N ALA A 33 9.36 3.02 -7.89
CA ALA A 33 9.12 1.66 -8.34
C ALA A 33 8.16 1.59 -9.53
N ILE A 34 7.03 2.29 -9.46
CA ILE A 34 6.03 2.37 -10.53
C ILE A 34 5.64 3.84 -10.73
N HIS A 35 6.05 4.41 -11.86
CA HIS A 35 5.87 5.83 -12.17
C HIS A 35 5.04 6.00 -13.46
N CYS A 36 4.06 6.89 -13.46
CA CYS A 36 3.42 7.33 -14.70
C CYS A 36 3.18 8.84 -14.72
N ASP A 37 3.63 9.56 -15.75
CA ASP A 37 3.55 11.02 -15.72
C ASP A 37 2.10 11.51 -15.51
N TYR A 38 1.13 10.86 -16.15
CA TYR A 38 -0.29 11.23 -16.07
C TYR A 38 -1.15 10.26 -15.26
N THR A 39 -1.39 9.03 -15.71
CA THR A 39 -2.41 8.16 -15.09
C THR A 39 -1.88 6.77 -14.78
N LEU A 40 -1.94 6.38 -13.51
CA LEU A 40 -1.66 5.02 -13.05
C LEU A 40 -2.95 4.37 -12.55
N GLN A 41 -3.29 3.21 -13.13
CA GLN A 41 -4.46 2.41 -12.76
C GLN A 41 -4.04 1.04 -12.25
N ILE A 42 -4.37 0.76 -10.98
CA ILE A 42 -4.08 -0.51 -10.33
C ILE A 42 -5.38 -1.28 -10.09
N GLY A 43 -5.37 -2.53 -10.54
CA GLY A 43 -6.50 -3.44 -10.37
C GLY A 43 -7.71 -3.05 -11.21
N ALA A 44 -8.79 -3.78 -10.98
CA ALA A 44 -10.09 -3.57 -11.60
C ALA A 44 -11.19 -3.86 -10.57
N GLU A 45 -12.31 -3.14 -10.65
CA GLU A 45 -13.43 -3.38 -9.74
C GLU A 45 -13.89 -4.84 -9.76
N GLY A 46 -14.12 -5.42 -8.58
CA GLY A 46 -14.56 -6.80 -8.43
C GLY A 46 -13.47 -7.86 -8.64
N THR A 47 -12.19 -7.48 -8.66
CA THR A 47 -11.04 -8.40 -8.68
C THR A 47 -10.22 -8.29 -7.39
N ASP A 48 -9.35 -9.26 -7.13
CA ASP A 48 -8.39 -9.26 -6.00
C ASP A 48 -6.93 -9.00 -6.45
N TRP A 49 -6.71 -8.75 -7.74
CA TRP A 49 -5.40 -8.59 -8.36
C TRP A 49 -5.14 -7.12 -8.74
N PRO A 50 -3.88 -6.68 -8.89
CA PRO A 50 -2.61 -7.44 -8.82
C PRO A 50 -2.10 -7.69 -7.39
N ALA A 51 -1.12 -8.60 -7.26
CA ALA A 51 -0.25 -8.66 -6.10
C ALA A 51 1.03 -7.87 -6.41
N ILE A 52 1.34 -6.85 -5.62
CA ILE A 52 2.51 -5.98 -5.80
C ILE A 52 3.30 -5.92 -4.49
N SER A 53 4.58 -6.26 -4.56
CA SER A 53 5.52 -6.18 -3.44
C SER A 53 6.71 -5.31 -3.84
N ILE A 54 6.72 -4.06 -3.39
CA ILE A 54 7.84 -3.14 -3.54
C ILE A 54 8.70 -3.22 -2.27
N THR A 55 9.95 -3.65 -2.40
CA THR A 55 10.83 -3.92 -1.24
C THR A 55 11.79 -2.79 -0.92
N ASP A 56 12.05 -1.90 -1.88
CA ASP A 56 12.93 -0.74 -1.76
C ASP A 56 12.65 0.21 -2.94
N CYS A 57 12.52 1.51 -2.68
CA CYS A 57 12.29 2.60 -3.65
C CYS A 57 12.37 3.96 -2.96
N ASP A 58 12.44 5.04 -3.72
CA ASP A 58 12.19 6.39 -3.19
C ASP A 58 10.68 6.60 -3.02
N GLU A 59 9.91 6.50 -4.11
CA GLU A 59 8.45 6.41 -4.05
C GLU A 59 7.91 5.07 -4.57
N GLY A 60 6.79 4.61 -4.00
CA GLY A 60 6.21 3.33 -4.38
C GLY A 60 5.42 3.40 -5.68
N LEU A 61 4.28 4.09 -5.64
CA LEU A 61 3.41 4.34 -6.78
C LEU A 61 3.29 5.86 -7.00
N GLU A 62 3.88 6.41 -8.07
CA GLU A 62 3.77 7.83 -8.41
C GLU A 62 2.98 8.02 -9.71
N ALA A 63 1.99 8.91 -9.68
CA ALA A 63 1.37 9.45 -10.89
C ALA A 63 0.60 10.73 -10.61
N ALA A 64 0.36 11.56 -11.63
CA ALA A 64 -0.48 12.73 -11.43
C ALA A 64 -1.94 12.40 -11.05
N ALA A 65 -2.48 11.34 -11.64
CA ALA A 65 -3.75 10.72 -11.29
C ALA A 65 -3.53 9.24 -10.96
N LEU A 66 -3.63 8.90 -9.67
CA LEU A 66 -3.43 7.56 -9.14
C LEU A 66 -4.76 6.92 -8.76
N HIS A 67 -5.09 5.80 -9.39
CA HIS A 67 -6.33 5.06 -9.12
C HIS A 67 -6.03 3.63 -8.68
N VAL A 68 -6.54 3.23 -7.51
CA VAL A 68 -6.43 1.87 -6.99
C VAL A 68 -7.82 1.28 -6.79
N ALA A 69 -8.21 0.37 -7.69
CA ALA A 69 -9.51 -0.29 -7.65
C ALA A 69 -9.48 -1.61 -6.87
N SER A 70 -8.35 -2.31 -6.87
CA SER A 70 -8.15 -3.58 -6.17
C SER A 70 -6.66 -3.95 -6.07
N GLY A 71 -6.38 -5.11 -5.45
CA GLY A 71 -5.04 -5.68 -5.33
C GLY A 71 -4.56 -5.89 -3.90
N ASP A 72 -3.46 -6.63 -3.75
CA ASP A 72 -2.69 -6.78 -2.52
C ASP A 72 -1.33 -6.10 -2.71
N ILE A 73 -1.19 -4.91 -2.14
CA ILE A 73 -0.09 -3.99 -2.42
C ILE A 73 0.72 -3.78 -1.14
N ARG A 74 2.01 -4.12 -1.17
CA ARG A 74 2.94 -3.92 -0.06
C ARG A 74 4.10 -3.08 -0.52
N ILE A 75 4.37 -1.99 0.18
CA ILE A 75 5.35 -0.99 -0.22
C ILE A 75 6.28 -0.69 0.95
N ARG A 76 7.59 -0.71 0.65
CA ARG A 76 8.65 -0.12 1.47
C ARG A 76 9.33 0.95 0.64
N ALA A 77 9.16 2.20 1.05
CA ALA A 77 9.69 3.39 0.39
C ALA A 77 10.60 4.17 1.35
N SER A 78 11.52 4.95 0.79
CA SER A 78 12.29 5.92 1.57
C SER A 78 11.47 7.19 1.82
N ASP A 79 10.72 7.63 0.80
CA ASP A 79 9.78 8.74 0.80
C ASP A 79 8.33 8.22 0.69
N ASP A 80 7.49 8.73 -0.21
CA ASP A 80 6.06 8.41 -0.24
C ASP A 80 5.73 7.01 -0.80
N CYS A 81 4.91 6.24 -0.09
CA CYS A 81 4.49 4.92 -0.61
C CYS A 81 3.54 5.03 -1.81
N LEU A 82 2.59 5.97 -1.74
CA LEU A 82 1.72 6.33 -2.85
C LEU A 82 1.77 7.85 -2.96
N ASN A 83 2.15 8.37 -4.11
CA ASN A 83 2.28 9.79 -4.34
C ASN A 83 1.44 10.22 -5.56
N ALA A 84 0.47 11.11 -5.34
CA ALA A 84 -0.23 11.79 -6.42
C ALA A 84 0.45 13.14 -6.68
N ALA A 85 1.54 13.10 -7.44
CA ALA A 85 2.37 14.23 -7.81
C ALA A 85 2.97 14.05 -9.20
N ASN A 86 3.47 15.16 -9.75
CA ASN A 86 4.44 15.17 -10.84
C ASN A 86 5.01 16.59 -10.96
N SER A 87 6.30 16.78 -10.69
CA SER A 87 6.92 18.11 -10.68
C SER A 87 7.09 18.75 -12.08
N ASP A 88 7.03 17.95 -13.15
CA ASP A 88 7.07 18.44 -14.54
C ASP A 88 5.71 18.98 -15.00
N LEU A 89 4.62 18.66 -14.28
CA LEU A 89 3.28 19.13 -14.60
C LEU A 89 2.91 20.36 -13.75
N SER A 90 2.58 21.46 -14.43
CA SER A 90 2.10 22.69 -13.78
C SER A 90 0.62 22.93 -14.05
N GLY A 91 -0.12 23.33 -13.01
CA GLY A 91 -1.56 23.58 -13.09
C GLY A 91 -2.41 22.33 -13.37
N PHE A 92 -1.89 21.14 -13.02
CA PHE A 92 -2.63 19.89 -13.10
C PHE A 92 -3.38 19.64 -11.79
N ASP A 93 -4.60 19.11 -11.89
CA ASP A 93 -5.40 18.71 -10.74
C ASP A 93 -4.96 17.30 -10.32
N PHE A 94 -3.99 17.22 -9.41
CA PHE A 94 -3.52 15.94 -8.89
C PHE A 94 -4.60 15.20 -8.10
N SER A 95 -4.67 13.88 -8.26
CA SER A 95 -5.71 13.09 -7.59
C SER A 95 -5.25 11.69 -7.23
N MET A 96 -5.63 11.24 -6.04
CA MET A 96 -5.55 9.86 -5.61
C MET A 96 -6.95 9.33 -5.28
N ASP A 97 -7.38 8.27 -5.97
CA ASP A 97 -8.65 7.60 -5.71
C ASP A 97 -8.41 6.12 -5.37
N ILE A 98 -8.78 5.73 -4.15
CA ILE A 98 -8.67 4.35 -3.68
C ILE A 98 -10.08 3.82 -3.41
N SER A 99 -10.56 2.95 -4.28
CA SER A 99 -11.89 2.33 -4.17
C SER A 99 -11.83 0.88 -3.66
N GLY A 100 -10.65 0.26 -3.62
CA GLY A 100 -10.49 -1.11 -3.14
C GLY A 100 -9.04 -1.54 -2.89
N GLY A 101 -8.88 -2.83 -2.60
CA GLY A 101 -7.58 -3.46 -2.33
C GLY A 101 -7.16 -3.47 -0.86
N THR A 102 -6.03 -4.12 -0.60
CA THR A 102 -5.33 -4.10 0.70
C THR A 102 -3.97 -3.47 0.48
N ILE A 103 -3.69 -2.38 1.19
CA ILE A 103 -2.45 -1.62 1.01
C ILE A 103 -1.69 -1.60 2.35
N SER A 104 -0.47 -2.12 2.33
CA SER A 104 0.49 -2.02 3.44
C SER A 104 1.60 -1.05 3.05
N ALA A 105 1.53 0.16 3.57
CA ALA A 105 2.51 1.22 3.33
C ALA A 105 3.48 1.33 4.51
N TYR A 106 4.78 1.24 4.23
CA TYR A 106 5.86 1.53 5.16
C TYR A 106 6.86 2.48 4.52
N THR A 107 7.13 3.57 5.20
CA THR A 107 8.12 4.57 4.77
C THR A 107 9.04 4.93 5.93
N THR A 108 10.26 5.37 5.60
CA THR A 108 11.22 5.86 6.60
C THR A 108 11.14 7.35 6.82
N ASP A 109 10.96 8.16 5.76
CA ASP A 109 11.02 9.62 5.84
C ASP A 109 9.82 10.36 5.19
N GLY A 110 8.98 9.66 4.41
CA GLY A 110 7.80 10.22 3.73
C GLY A 110 6.45 9.88 4.41
N ALA A 111 5.38 9.94 3.62
CA ALA A 111 4.02 9.55 4.01
C ALA A 111 3.61 8.20 3.38
N GLY A 112 2.67 7.51 4.04
CA GLY A 112 2.08 6.29 3.45
C GLY A 112 1.24 6.59 2.20
N PHE A 113 0.62 7.77 2.16
CA PHE A 113 -0.21 8.26 1.07
C PHE A 113 -0.03 9.79 1.04
N ASP A 114 0.51 10.33 -0.04
CA ASP A 114 0.62 11.76 -0.27
C ASP A 114 -0.07 12.16 -1.59
N SER A 115 -0.70 13.33 -1.58
CA SER A 115 -1.33 13.88 -2.78
C SER A 115 -1.19 15.39 -2.77
N ASN A 116 -0.63 15.92 -3.85
CA ASN A 116 -0.55 17.37 -4.09
C ASN A 116 -1.89 17.97 -4.56
N GLY A 117 -2.98 17.18 -4.56
CA GLY A 117 -4.32 17.63 -4.88
C GLY A 117 -5.37 16.93 -4.03
N SER A 118 -6.32 16.25 -4.67
CA SER A 118 -7.38 15.54 -3.93
C SER A 118 -6.96 14.12 -3.55
N MET A 119 -7.48 13.64 -2.42
CA MET A 119 -7.39 12.24 -2.02
C MET A 119 -8.79 11.74 -1.59
N THR A 120 -9.25 10.67 -2.23
CA THR A 120 -10.54 10.04 -1.98
C THR A 120 -10.34 8.56 -1.69
N ILE A 121 -10.82 8.09 -0.54
CA ILE A 121 -10.81 6.68 -0.18
C ILE A 121 -12.25 6.25 0.10
N THR A 122 -12.82 5.43 -0.79
CA THR A 122 -14.22 4.95 -0.70
C THR A 122 -14.31 3.47 -0.35
N GLY A 123 -13.19 2.75 -0.41
CA GLY A 123 -13.11 1.34 -0.07
C GLY A 123 -11.69 0.89 0.23
N GLY A 124 -11.49 -0.43 0.26
CA GLY A 124 -10.25 -1.07 0.67
C GLY A 124 -10.30 -1.58 2.13
N THR A 125 -9.39 -2.50 2.45
CA THR A 125 -9.27 -3.08 3.78
C THR A 125 -8.06 -2.48 4.48
N PRO A 126 -8.18 -1.96 5.72
CA PRO A 126 -7.00 -1.61 6.49
C PRO A 126 -6.09 -2.85 6.65
N PRO A 127 -4.76 -2.71 6.69
CA PRO A 127 -3.88 -3.83 6.95
C PRO A 127 -4.35 -4.54 8.22
N GLU A 128 -4.57 -5.86 8.14
CA GLU A 128 -4.84 -6.66 9.33
C GLU A 128 -3.74 -6.32 10.34
N LYS A 129 -4.13 -5.90 11.55
CA LYS A 129 -3.17 -5.82 12.67
C LYS A 129 -2.42 -7.16 12.67
N PRO A 130 -1.07 -7.19 12.65
CA PRO A 130 -0.36 -8.43 12.88
C PRO A 130 -0.96 -9.00 14.16
N ASP A 131 -1.36 -10.27 14.12
CA ASP A 131 -2.19 -10.86 15.16
C ASP A 131 -1.68 -10.39 16.52
N GLY A 132 -2.59 -9.80 17.30
CA GLY A 132 -2.27 -9.42 18.66
C GLY A 132 -1.88 -10.69 19.37
N GLY A 133 -0.57 -10.94 19.46
CA GLY A 133 0.00 -11.93 20.34
C GLY A 133 -0.78 -11.84 21.63
N THR A 134 -1.44 -12.94 21.96
CA THR A 134 -2.36 -13.15 23.09
C THR A 134 -2.52 -11.93 24.01
N PRO A 135 -3.75 -11.40 24.22
CA PRO A 135 -3.97 -10.39 25.25
C PRO A 135 -3.27 -10.85 26.53
N PRO A 136 -2.55 -9.96 27.26
CA PRO A 136 -1.96 -10.37 28.52
C PRO A 136 -3.06 -11.03 29.33
N GLU A 137 -2.80 -12.24 29.81
CA GLU A 137 -3.75 -12.93 30.66
C GLU A 137 -4.26 -11.93 31.68
N ARG A 138 -5.58 -11.77 31.77
CA ARG A 138 -6.16 -11.09 32.93
C ARG A 138 -5.50 -11.76 34.12
N LEU A 139 -4.68 -11.01 34.86
CA LEU A 139 -4.21 -11.44 36.16
C LEU A 139 -5.48 -11.75 36.95
N ASP A 140 -5.75 -13.03 37.07
CA ASP A 140 -6.81 -13.60 37.85
C ASP A 140 -6.44 -13.40 39.31
N ASN A 141 -6.53 -12.15 39.77
CA ASN A 141 -6.80 -11.89 41.17
C ASN A 141 -8.26 -12.27 41.44
N ALA A 142 -8.57 -13.55 41.23
CA ALA A 142 -9.64 -14.21 41.96
C ALA A 142 -9.25 -14.07 43.42
N SER A 143 -9.99 -13.23 44.12
CA SER A 143 -10.14 -13.39 45.55
C SER A 143 -10.69 -14.80 45.72
N GLU A 144 -9.84 -15.76 46.09
CA GLU A 144 -10.32 -17.04 46.60
C GLU A 144 -11.30 -16.72 47.74
N PRO A 145 -12.55 -17.20 47.70
CA PRO A 145 -13.38 -17.12 48.90
C PRO A 145 -12.71 -17.94 50.00
N PRO A 146 -12.70 -17.48 51.26
CA PRO A 146 -12.04 -18.22 52.32
C PRO A 146 -12.68 -19.60 52.46
N GLU A 147 -11.83 -20.63 52.55
CA GLU A 147 -12.20 -21.99 52.86
C GLU A 147 -13.13 -22.04 54.09
N PRO A 148 -14.22 -22.82 54.06
CA PRO A 148 -15.08 -22.99 55.23
C PRO A 148 -14.27 -23.64 56.36
N GLY A 149 -13.90 -22.83 57.34
CA GLY A 149 -13.24 -23.28 58.56
C GLY A 149 -14.09 -24.29 59.30
N ASN A 150 -13.49 -25.45 59.57
CA ASN A 150 -14.02 -26.44 60.49
C ASN A 150 -13.68 -25.98 61.92
N LEU A 151 -14.72 -25.65 62.69
CA LEU A 151 -14.89 -25.56 64.17
C LEU A 151 -15.65 -24.29 64.60
#